data_AF-A0A7L2KD48-F1
#
_entry.id   AF-A0A7L2KD48-F1
#
_cell.length_a   1.000
_cell.length_b   1.000
_cell.length_c   1.000
_cell.angle_alpha   90.00
_cell.angle_beta   90.00
_cell.angle_gamma   90.00
#
_symmetry.space_group_name_H-M   'P 1'
#
loop_
_entity.id
_entity.type
_entity.pdbx_description
1 polymer ?
#
loop_
_entity_poly.entity_id
_entity_poly.type
_entity_poly.pdbx_seq_one_letter_code
_entity_poly.pdbx_strand_id
1 'polypeptide(L)'
;MPRWARGWPEALKARAARYALQRWLGPFLEEPLRLEQLGLDLRGGTGTLRELRLRAAAVDELLAGAGAPLELREGGVGAVTVTVPWAALGTEPVRLRLSGLRLVLRPRECG
;
A
#
# COMPACT_ATOMS: atom_id res chain seq x y z
N MET A 1 28.99 0.82 -14.71
CA MET A 1 27.73 1.16 -14.03
C MET A 1 27.16 2.44 -14.64
N PRO A 2 25.87 2.51 -15.02
CA PRO A 2 25.34 3.66 -15.74
C PRO A 2 25.22 4.91 -14.86
N ARG A 3 25.56 6.08 -15.45
CA ARG A 3 25.79 7.36 -14.74
C ARG A 3 24.52 8.08 -14.26
N TRP A 4 23.32 7.62 -14.66
CA TRP A 4 22.03 8.21 -14.29
C TRP A 4 21.53 7.79 -12.90
N ALA A 5 22.08 6.72 -12.29
CA ALA A 5 21.69 6.25 -10.96
C ALA A 5 22.23 7.15 -9.82
N ARG A 6 22.94 8.24 -10.15
CA ARG A 6 23.44 9.22 -9.19
C ARG A 6 22.31 10.15 -8.72
N GLY A 7 21.56 9.65 -7.74
CA GLY A 7 20.87 10.46 -6.75
C GLY A 7 19.66 11.24 -7.25
N TRP A 8 18.56 10.54 -7.55
CA TRP A 8 17.26 11.20 -7.56
C TRP A 8 17.07 12.00 -6.26
N PRO A 9 16.54 13.24 -6.32
CA PRO A 9 16.27 14.01 -5.11
C PRO A 9 15.40 13.22 -4.15
N GLU A 10 15.70 13.27 -2.86
CA GLU A 10 14.92 12.59 -1.81
C GLU A 10 13.42 12.97 -1.90
N ALA A 11 13.13 14.23 -2.26
CA ALA A 11 11.78 14.72 -2.48
C ALA A 11 11.06 14.00 -3.63
N LEU A 12 11.77 13.66 -4.72
CA LEU A 12 11.17 12.90 -5.82
C LEU A 12 10.96 11.44 -5.43
N LYS A 13 11.92 10.84 -4.73
CA LYS A 13 11.79 9.46 -4.22
C LYS A 13 10.57 9.33 -3.31
N ALA A 14 10.41 10.29 -2.39
CA ALA A 14 9.25 10.38 -1.51
C ALA A 14 7.94 10.51 -2.31
N ARG A 15 7.93 11.40 -3.30
CA ARG A 15 6.74 11.66 -4.11
C ARG A 15 6.33 10.47 -4.98
N ALA A 16 7.28 9.77 -5.58
CA ALA A 16 7.03 8.58 -6.37
C ALA A 16 6.63 7.37 -5.51
N ALA A 17 7.25 7.18 -4.34
CA ALA A 17 6.82 6.15 -3.38
C ALA A 17 5.39 6.42 -2.89
N ARG A 18 5.08 7.66 -2.52
CA ARG A 18 3.71 8.10 -2.19
C ARG A 18 2.74 7.82 -3.33
N TYR A 19 3.08 8.21 -4.55
CA TYR A 19 2.23 8.03 -5.71
C TYR A 19 1.93 6.54 -5.95
N ALA A 20 2.94 5.67 -5.88
CA ALA A 20 2.75 4.24 -5.99
C ALA A 20 1.78 3.74 -4.91
N LEU A 21 2.05 4.02 -3.64
CA LEU A 21 1.18 3.60 -2.54
C LEU A 21 -0.25 4.12 -2.69
N GLN A 22 -0.43 5.38 -3.07
CA GLN A 22 -1.75 5.97 -3.26
C GLN A 22 -2.49 5.36 -4.45
N ARG A 23 -1.78 5.02 -5.53
CA ARG A 23 -2.36 4.36 -6.70
C ARG A 23 -2.81 2.94 -6.39
N TRP A 24 -2.04 2.17 -5.61
CA TRP A 24 -2.31 0.76 -5.33
C TRP A 24 -3.22 0.54 -4.12
N LEU A 25 -3.00 1.27 -3.03
CA LEU A 25 -3.73 1.10 -1.78
C LEU A 25 -4.83 2.14 -1.57
N GLY A 26 -4.75 3.31 -2.23
CA GLY A 26 -5.71 4.40 -2.04
C GLY A 26 -7.18 3.97 -2.08
N PRO A 27 -7.63 3.15 -3.06
CA PRO A 27 -9.02 2.68 -3.12
C PRO A 27 -9.45 1.79 -1.94
N PHE A 28 -8.49 1.11 -1.31
CA PHE A 28 -8.73 0.16 -0.21
C PHE A 28 -8.64 0.80 1.17
N LEU A 29 -8.27 2.07 1.27
CA LEU A 29 -8.07 2.76 2.56
C LEU A 29 -9.24 3.69 2.85
N GLU A 30 -9.63 3.78 4.13
CA GLU A 30 -10.68 4.72 4.57
C GLU A 30 -10.20 6.17 4.44
N GLU A 31 -8.98 6.44 4.89
CA GLU A 31 -8.35 7.75 4.77
C GLU A 31 -7.28 7.79 3.67
N PRO A 32 -7.16 8.92 2.94
CA PRO A 32 -6.07 9.11 2.00
C PRO A 32 -4.73 9.13 2.74
N LEU A 33 -3.75 8.41 2.18
CA LEU A 33 -2.39 8.34 2.71
C LEU A 33 -1.81 9.75 2.90
N ARG A 34 -1.56 10.14 4.15
CA ARG A 34 -0.89 11.41 4.47
C ARG A 34 0.61 11.23 4.46
N LEU A 35 1.31 12.20 3.89
CA LEU A 35 2.77 12.18 3.79
C LEU A 35 3.44 12.15 5.17
N GLU A 36 2.80 12.76 6.15
CA GLU A 36 3.23 12.85 7.55
C GLU A 36 3.25 11.47 8.24
N GLN A 37 2.38 10.55 7.81
CA GLN A 37 2.31 9.19 8.35
C GLN A 37 3.32 8.24 7.67
N LEU A 38 3.99 8.71 6.61
CA LEU A 38 4.98 7.95 5.89
C LEU A 38 6.33 8.08 6.62
N GLY A 39 6.68 7.04 7.38
CA GLY A 39 8.03 6.85 7.90
C GLY A 39 8.98 6.61 6.72
N LEU A 40 9.47 7.70 6.15
CA LEU A 40 10.28 7.73 4.94
C LEU A 40 11.74 7.48 5.29
N ASP A 41 12.14 6.20 5.35
CA ASP A 41 13.56 5.84 5.34
C ASP A 41 14.10 5.84 3.89
N LEU A 42 14.16 7.03 3.32
CA LEU A 42 14.49 7.27 1.92
C LEU A 42 15.95 6.98 1.56
N ARG A 43 16.83 6.81 2.56
CA ARG A 43 18.23 6.43 2.36
C ARG A 43 18.35 5.03 1.75
N GLY A 44 17.46 4.11 2.13
CA GLY A 44 17.40 2.74 1.57
C GLY A 44 16.44 2.56 0.40
N GLY A 45 15.66 3.60 0.05
CA GLY A 45 14.60 3.49 -0.96
C GLY A 45 13.34 2.78 -0.47
N THR A 46 13.13 2.74 0.85
CA THR A 46 12.01 2.06 1.49
C THR A 46 11.12 3.06 2.22
N GLY A 47 9.80 2.99 2.00
CA GLY A 47 8.82 3.80 2.71
C GLY A 47 7.89 2.90 3.51
N THR A 48 7.66 3.22 4.80
CA THR A 48 6.73 2.44 5.63
C THR A 48 5.59 3.31 6.12
N LEU A 49 4.36 2.81 5.99
CA LEU A 49 3.18 3.34 6.68
C LEU A 49 2.72 2.36 7.73
N ARG A 50 2.14 2.88 8.80
CA ARG A 50 1.63 2.10 9.92
C ARG A 50 0.18 2.45 10.20
N GLU A 51 -0.52 1.50 10.81
CA GLU A 51 -1.87 1.68 11.35
C GLU A 51 -2.86 2.20 10.30
N LEU A 52 -3.01 1.44 9.22
CA LEU A 52 -3.94 1.76 8.15
C LEU A 52 -5.28 1.07 8.35
N ARG A 53 -6.38 1.79 8.12
CA ARG A 53 -7.74 1.23 8.10
C ARG A 53 -8.17 0.89 6.69
N LEU A 54 -8.81 -0.26 6.55
CA LEU A 54 -9.31 -0.74 5.27
C LEU A 54 -10.77 -0.34 5.08
N ARG A 55 -11.10 0.13 3.87
CA ARG A 55 -12.46 0.47 3.47
C ARG A 55 -13.26 -0.80 3.23
N ALA A 56 -14.28 -1.05 4.08
CA ALA A 56 -15.15 -2.21 3.97
C ALA A 56 -15.72 -2.40 2.56
N ALA A 57 -16.28 -1.35 1.96
CA ALA A 57 -16.84 -1.41 0.61
C ALA A 57 -15.86 -1.91 -0.46
N ALA A 58 -14.58 -1.50 -0.40
CA ALA A 58 -13.59 -1.93 -1.39
C ALA A 58 -13.20 -3.41 -1.21
N VAL A 59 -13.18 -3.90 0.03
CA VAL A 59 -12.92 -5.31 0.32
C VAL A 59 -14.13 -6.17 -0.02
N ASP A 60 -15.34 -5.68 0.24
CA ASP A 60 -16.59 -6.37 -0.11
C ASP A 60 -16.75 -6.51 -1.62
N GLU A 61 -16.38 -5.49 -2.40
CA GLU A 61 -16.32 -5.57 -3.87
C GLU A 61 -15.35 -6.68 -4.34
N LEU A 62 -14.18 -6.81 -3.69
CA LEU A 62 -13.24 -7.90 -3.98
C LEU A 62 -13.80 -9.26 -3.60
N LEU A 63 -14.43 -9.39 -2.43
CA LEU A 63 -15.03 -10.64 -1.96
C LEU A 63 -16.18 -11.07 -2.86
N ALA A 64 -17.03 -10.13 -3.27
CA ALA A 64 -18.12 -10.37 -4.22
C ALA A 64 -17.58 -10.80 -5.60
N GLY A 65 -16.54 -10.14 -6.10
CA GLY A 65 -15.87 -10.53 -7.35
C GLY A 65 -15.23 -11.92 -7.29
N ALA A 66 -14.84 -12.38 -6.10
CA ALA A 66 -14.35 -13.73 -5.84
C ALA A 66 -15.47 -14.76 -5.56
N GLY A 67 -16.75 -14.35 -5.56
CA GLY A 67 -17.88 -15.22 -5.25
C GLY A 67 -17.97 -15.62 -3.77
N ALA A 68 -17.30 -14.90 -2.87
CA ALA A 68 -17.32 -15.18 -1.44
C ALA A 68 -18.56 -14.54 -0.79
N PRO A 69 -19.41 -15.31 -0.08
CA PRO A 69 -20.58 -14.77 0.63
C PRO A 69 -20.15 -14.18 1.99
N LEU A 70 -19.22 -13.23 1.97
CA LEU A 70 -18.65 -12.60 3.16
C LEU A 70 -18.71 -11.08 3.03
N GLU A 71 -18.88 -10.41 4.16
CA GLU A 71 -18.80 -8.95 4.28
C GLU A 71 -17.81 -8.56 5.38
N LEU A 72 -17.03 -7.52 5.13
CA LEU A 72 -16.09 -6.94 6.07
C LEU A 72 -16.82 -6.10 7.12
N ARG A 73 -16.59 -6.42 8.39
CA ARG A 73 -17.01 -5.59 9.52
C ARG A 73 -15.93 -4.64 9.97
N GLU A 74 -14.71 -5.14 10.06
CA GLU A 74 -13.56 -4.34 10.45
C GLU A 74 -12.33 -4.85 9.69
N GLY A 75 -11.53 -3.92 9.17
CA GLY A 75 -10.31 -4.26 8.46
C GLY A 75 -9.20 -3.27 8.77
N GLY A 76 -7.99 -3.79 8.96
CA GLY A 76 -6.83 -2.96 9.20
C GLY A 76 -5.54 -3.63 8.77
N VAL A 77 -4.52 -2.82 8.54
CA VAL A 77 -3.17 -3.24 8.23
C VAL A 77 -2.21 -2.59 9.22
N GLY A 78 -1.46 -3.41 9.93
CA GLY A 78 -0.45 -2.95 10.88
C GLY A 78 0.63 -2.09 10.24
N ALA A 79 1.23 -2.57 9.13
CA ALA A 79 2.15 -1.77 8.34
C ALA A 79 2.23 -2.18 6.87
N VAL A 80 2.45 -1.18 6.01
CA VAL A 80 2.74 -1.35 4.58
C VAL A 80 4.13 -0.79 4.29
N THR A 81 4.98 -1.62 3.72
CA THR A 81 6.33 -1.25 3.30
C THR A 81 6.42 -1.26 1.78
N VAL A 82 6.79 -0.13 1.18
CA VAL A 82 7.14 -0.03 -0.24
C VAL A 82 8.65 -0.02 -0.40
N THR A 83 9.16 -0.85 -1.29
CA THR A 83 10.58 -0.87 -1.67
C THR A 83 10.68 -0.55 -3.16
N VAL A 84 11.25 0.62 -3.46
CA VAL A 84 11.45 1.08 -4.84
C VAL A 84 12.92 0.88 -5.20
N PRO A 85 13.25 0.03 -6.19
CA PRO A 85 14.63 -0.21 -6.59
C PRO A 85 15.16 0.95 -7.46
N TRP A 86 15.44 2.11 -6.85
CA TRP A 86 15.85 3.34 -7.55
C TRP A 86 17.04 3.15 -8.51
N ALA A 87 17.96 2.25 -8.17
CA ALA A 87 19.15 1.95 -8.97
C ALA A 87 18.86 1.02 -10.17
N ALA A 88 17.70 0.35 -10.19
CA ALA A 88 17.33 -0.68 -11.15
C ALA A 88 15.87 -0.49 -11.65
N LEU A 89 15.38 0.77 -11.65
CA LEU A 89 14.08 1.10 -12.20
C LEU A 89 14.00 0.68 -13.67
N GLY A 90 13.00 -0.14 -14.00
CA GLY A 90 12.80 -0.69 -15.34
C GLY A 90 13.32 -2.13 -15.51
N THR A 91 14.24 -2.58 -14.66
CA THR A 91 14.70 -3.99 -14.62
C THR A 91 14.17 -4.74 -13.42
N GLU A 92 13.98 -4.07 -12.29
CA GLU A 92 13.40 -4.67 -11.08
C GLU A 92 12.02 -4.08 -10.74
N PRO A 93 11.09 -4.92 -10.25
CA PRO A 93 9.77 -4.46 -9.87
C PRO A 93 9.80 -3.71 -8.54
N VAL A 94 8.89 -2.74 -8.40
CA VAL A 94 8.57 -2.14 -7.09
C VAL A 94 7.88 -3.20 -6.24
N ARG A 95 8.34 -3.37 -5.00
CA ARG A 95 7.78 -4.36 -4.07
C ARG A 95 6.93 -3.69 -3.01
N LEU A 96 5.77 -4.26 -2.74
CA LEU A 96 4.88 -3.87 -1.66
C LEU A 96 4.76 -5.03 -0.69
N ARG A 97 5.02 -4.78 0.59
CA ARG A 97 4.87 -5.76 1.66
C ARG A 97 3.85 -5.26 2.66
N LEU A 98 2.81 -6.05 2.86
CA LEU A 98 1.78 -5.83 3.88
C LEU A 98 2.12 -6.69 5.10
N SER A 99 1.93 -6.14 6.30
CA SER A 99 2.18 -6.85 7.56
C SER A 99 1.12 -6.49 8.59
N GLY A 100 0.73 -7.47 9.39
CA GLY A 100 -0.33 -7.30 10.39
C GLY A 100 -1.71 -7.01 9.77
N LEU A 101 -2.03 -7.64 8.64
CA LEU A 101 -3.38 -7.60 8.06
C LEU A 101 -4.35 -8.28 9.02
N ARG A 102 -5.42 -7.58 9.39
CA ARG A 102 -6.53 -8.10 10.20
C ARG A 102 -7.83 -7.82 9.46
N LEU A 103 -8.65 -8.84 9.31
CA LEU A 103 -9.96 -8.76 8.70
C LEU A 103 -10.95 -9.48 9.60
N VAL A 104 -12.01 -8.79 9.99
CA VAL A 104 -13.15 -9.35 10.72
C VAL A 104 -14.29 -9.45 9.73
N LEU A 105 -14.62 -10.67 9.34
CA LEU A 105 -15.61 -10.97 8.32
C LEU A 105 -16.88 -11.53 8.97
N ARG A 106 -18.02 -11.27 8.36
CA ARG A 106 -19.28 -11.95 8.66
C ARG A 106 -19.79 -12.68 7.41
N PRO A 107 -20.61 -13.73 7.57
CA PRO A 107 -21.40 -14.26 6.48
C PRO A 107 -22.33 -13.17 5.92
N ARG A 108 -22.41 -13.09 4.59
CA ARG A 108 -23.42 -12.33 3.88
C ARG A 108 -24.69 -13.17 3.86
N GLU A 109 -25.77 -12.67 4.43
CA GLU A 109 -27.05 -13.36 4.35
C GLU A 109 -27.52 -13.31 2.88
N CYS A 110 -27.54 -14.46 2.22
CA CYS A 110 -28.23 -14.61 0.94
C CYS A 110 -29.73 -14.58 1.23
N GLY A 111 -30.35 -13.41 1.09
CA GLY A 111 -31.80 -13.24 1.00
C GLY A 111 -32.29 -13.43 -0.42
#